data_AF-A0A6J4SSW8-F1
#
_entry.id   AF-A0A6J4SSW8-F1
#
_cell.length_a   1.000
_cell.length_b   1.000
_cell.length_c   1.000
_cell.angle_alpha   90.00
_cell.angle_beta   90.00
_cell.angle_gamma   90.00
#
_symmetry.space_group_name_H-M   'P 1'
#
loop_
_entity.id
_entity.type
_entity.pdbx_description
1 polymer ?
#
loop_
_entity_poly.entity_id
_entity_poly.type
_entity_poly.pdbx_seq_one_letter_code
_entity_poly.pdbx_strand_id
1 'polypeptide(L)' 'MPSVLVTGPPASGKSFVASIVADRLGVPLIAKDAIKETLFETLGTGDVAWSQRLGRATLALMLSALEGQLRAGRPVR' A
#
# COMPACT_ATOMS: atom_id res chain seq x y z
N MET A 1 0.11 11.90 -14.33
CA MET A 1 0.64 12.41 -13.05
C MET A 1 1.72 11.46 -12.57
N PRO A 2 2.81 11.94 -11.94
CA PRO A 2 3.88 11.06 -11.48
C PRO A 2 3.41 10.25 -10.27
N SER A 3 3.61 8.94 -10.30
CA SER A 3 3.52 8.07 -9.13
C SER A 3 4.91 7.88 -8.53
N VAL A 4 4.99 7.82 -7.20
CA VAL A 4 6.25 7.56 -6.49
C VAL A 4 6.18 6.15 -5.90
N LEU A 5 7.11 5.28 -6.31
CA LEU A 5 7.26 3.95 -5.76
C LEU A 5 8.42 3.92 -4.76
N VAL A 6 8.12 3.59 -3.51
CA VAL A 6 9.14 3.42 -2.46
C VAL A 6 9.30 1.92 -2.18
N THR A 7 10.50 1.40 -2.42
CA THR A 7 10.86 -0.02 -2.26
C THR A 7 12.16 -0.16 -1.49
N GLY A 8 12.35 -1.30 -0.82
CA GLY A 8 13.51 -1.61 0.00
C GLY A 8 13.31 -2.87 0.83
N PRO A 9 14.37 -3.44 1.41
CA PRO A 9 14.25 -4.61 2.29
C PRO A 9 13.43 -4.28 3.55
N PRO A 10 12.93 -5.30 4.27
CA PRO A 10 12.30 -5.11 5.57
C PRO A 10 13.21 -4.31 6.52
N ALA A 11 12.61 -3.46 7.35
CA ALA A 11 13.31 -2.58 8.31
C ALA A 11 14.30 -1.55 7.71
N SER A 12 14.31 -1.31 6.39
CA SER A 12 15.20 -0.32 5.75
C SER A 12 14.79 1.15 5.92
N GLY A 13 13.75 1.43 6.72
CA GLY A 13 13.16 2.77 6.85
C GLY A 13 12.24 3.21 5.70
N LYS A 14 11.96 2.33 4.71
CA LYS A 14 11.11 2.64 3.55
C LYS A 14 9.73 3.22 3.91
N SER A 15 9.10 2.72 4.98
CA SER A 15 7.77 3.17 5.41
C SER A 15 7.81 4.61 5.96
N PHE A 16 8.88 4.97 6.67
CA PHE A 16 9.09 6.33 7.17
C PHE A 16 9.32 7.31 6.02
N VAL A 17 10.19 6.97 5.06
CA VAL A 17 10.44 7.79 3.87
C VAL A 17 9.16 7.95 3.05
N ALA A 18 8.39 6.88 2.85
CA ALA A 18 7.13 6.93 2.10
C ALA A 18 6.10 7.88 2.75
N SER A 19 6.00 7.89 4.09
CA SER A 19 5.14 8.84 4.82
C SER A 19 5.56 10.28 4.57
N ILE A 20 6.85 10.60 4.76
CA ILE A 20 7.34 11.97 4.55
C ILE A 20 7.10 12.45 3.12
N VAL A 21 7.33 11.57 2.13
CA VAL A 21 7.11 11.91 0.72
C VAL A 21 5.63 12.15 0.44
N ALA A 22 4.73 11.31 0.97
CA ALA A 22 3.29 11.46 0.80
C ALA A 22 2.79 12.78 1.42
N ASP A 23 3.23 13.09 2.64
CA ASP A 23 2.85 14.31 3.35
C ASP A 23 3.36 15.56 2.63
N ARG A 24 4.63 15.56 2.19
CA ARG A 24 5.24 16.71 1.51
C ARG A 24 4.66 16.98 0.13
N LEU A 25 4.32 15.93 -0.61
CA LEU A 25 3.76 16.08 -1.94
C LEU A 25 2.25 16.32 -1.91
N GLY A 26 1.60 16.13 -0.76
CA GLY A 26 0.16 16.05 -0.68
C GLY A 26 -0.31 15.01 -1.69
N VAL A 27 -0.04 13.73 -1.42
CA VAL A 27 -0.52 12.58 -2.22
C VAL A 27 -0.91 11.44 -1.29
N PRO A 28 -1.86 10.57 -1.66
CA PRO A 28 -2.26 9.47 -0.78
C PRO A 28 -1.14 8.42 -0.70
N LEU A 29 -0.92 7.88 0.50
CA LEU A 29 0.01 6.76 0.72
C LEU A 29 -0.73 5.43 0.60
N ILE A 30 -0.32 4.59 -0.36
CA ILE A 30 -0.80 3.21 -0.51
C ILE A 30 0.31 2.26 -0.04
N ALA A 31 0.16 1.67 1.14
CA ALA A 31 1.17 0.80 1.75
C ALA A 31 0.76 -0.68 1.74
N LYS A 32 1.60 -1.53 1.16
CA LYS A 32 1.40 -2.99 1.09
C LYS A 32 1.22 -3.61 2.47
N ASP A 33 2.14 -3.31 3.38
CA ASP A 33 2.19 -3.95 4.69
C ASP A 33 0.96 -3.57 5.52
N ALA A 34 0.54 -2.30 5.49
CA ALA A 34 -0.67 -1.83 6.17
C ALA A 34 -1.94 -2.53 5.66
N ILE A 35 -2.13 -2.63 4.34
CA ILE A 35 -3.28 -3.36 3.77
C ILE A 35 -3.26 -4.83 4.21
N LYS A 36 -2.08 -5.46 4.16
CA LYS A 36 -1.93 -6.87 4.54
C LYS A 36 -2.23 -7.09 6.03
N GLU A 37 -1.76 -6.20 6.89
CA GLU A 37 -2.02 -6.19 8.34
C GLU A 37 -3.51 -6.03 8.62
N THR A 38 -4.19 -5.04 8.02
CA THR A 38 -5.65 -4.88 8.14
C THR A 38 -6.39 -6.15 7.70
N LEU A 39 -5.96 -6.81 6.62
CA LEU A 39 -6.58 -8.06 6.18
C LEU A 39 -6.37 -9.20 7.19
N PHE A 40 -5.19 -9.30 7.81
CA PHE A 40 -4.95 -10.31 8.85
C PHE A 40 -5.76 -10.02 10.12
N GLU A 41 -5.86 -8.76 10.53
CA GLU A 41 -6.65 -8.35 11.70
C GLU A 41 -8.14 -8.61 11.51
N THR A 42 -8.66 -8.38 10.31
CA THR A 42 -10.10 -8.47 10.01
C THR A 42 -10.55 -9.86 9.58
N LEU A 43 -9.72 -10.60 8.83
CA LEU A 43 -10.08 -11.90 8.27
C LEU A 43 -9.38 -13.07 8.99
N GLY A 44 -8.47 -12.76 9.92
CA GLY A 44 -7.71 -13.74 10.68
C GLY A 44 -6.43 -14.22 10.00
N THR A 45 -5.67 -15.00 10.75
CA THR A 45 -4.42 -15.65 10.32
C THR A 45 -4.66 -17.11 9.92
N GLY A 46 -3.66 -17.74 9.32
CA GLY A 46 -3.78 -19.11 8.80
C GLY A 46 -2.45 -19.65 8.32
N ASP A 47 -2.51 -20.72 7.53
CA ASP A 47 -1.33 -21.39 6.99
C ASP A 47 -0.62 -20.58 5.89
N VAL A 48 0.41 -21.17 5.28
CA VAL A 48 1.16 -20.56 4.19
C VAL A 48 0.26 -20.25 2.99
N ALA A 49 -0.68 -21.13 2.67
CA ALA A 49 -1.60 -20.94 1.55
C ALA A 49 -2.56 -19.76 1.78
N TRP A 50 -3.03 -19.60 3.02
CA TRP A 50 -3.81 -18.45 3.47
C TRP A 50 -3.02 -17.15 3.38
N SER A 51 -1.79 -17.13 3.91
CA SER A 51 -0.91 -15.95 3.85
C SER A 51 -0.61 -15.52 2.41
N GLN A 52 -0.42 -16.49 1.49
CA GLN A 52 -0.28 -16.22 0.06
C GLN A 52 -1.57 -15.66 -0.57
N ARG A 53 -2.74 -16.18 -0.17
CA ARG A 53 -4.04 -15.68 -0.64
C ARG A 53 -4.25 -14.22 -0.22
N LEU A 54 -3.99 -13.89 1.05
CA LEU A 54 -4.05 -12.51 1.53
C LEU A 54 -2.99 -11.62 0.85
N GLY A 55 -1.80 -12.16 0.57
CA GLY A 55 -0.77 -11.47 -0.21
C GLY A 55 -1.22 -11.09 -1.63
N ARG A 56 -1.91 -12.00 -2.33
CA ARG A 56 -2.51 -11.71 -3.64
C ARG A 56 -3.63 -10.68 -3.55
N ALA A 57 -4.52 -10.80 -2.56
CA ALA A 57 -5.59 -9.84 -2.32
C ALA A 57 -5.03 -8.44 -2.04
N THR A 58 -3.97 -8.34 -1.23
CA THR A 58 -3.26 -7.09 -0.94
C THR A 58 -2.81 -6.39 -2.22
N LEU A 59 -2.14 -7.12 -3.12
CA LEU A 59 -1.66 -6.54 -4.39
C LEU A 59 -2.82 -6.09 -5.29
N ALA A 60 -3.88 -6.89 -5.39
CA ALA A 60 -5.06 -6.53 -6.17
C ALA A 60 -5.73 -5.24 -5.65
N LEU A 61 -5.85 -5.11 -4.32
CA LEU A 61 -6.39 -3.91 -3.68
C LEU A 61 -5.50 -2.69 -3.90
N MET A 62 -4.18 -2.84 -3.79
CA MET A 62 -3.23 -1.75 -4.06
C MET A 62 -3.37 -1.23 -5.50
N LEU A 63 -3.43 -2.13 -6.49
CA LEU A 63 -3.58 -1.77 -7.89
C LEU A 63 -4.94 -1.11 -8.15
N SER A 64 -6.02 -1.65 -7.59
CA SER A 64 -7.35 -1.06 -7.69
C SER A 64 -7.41 0.35 -7.09
N ALA A 65 -6.80 0.56 -5.92
CA ALA A 65 -6.72 1.88 -5.30
C ALA A 65 -5.90 2.85 -6.15
N LEU A 66 -4.75 2.42 -6.68
CA LEU A 66 -3.91 3.23 -7.56
C LEU A 66 -4.66 3.64 -8.83
N GLU A 67 -5.34 2.70 -9.49
CA GLU A 67 -6.19 2.99 -10.64
C GLU A 67 -7.27 4.03 -10.32
N GLY A 68 -7.91 3.91 -9.15
CA GLY A 68 -8.89 4.89 -8.68
C GLY A 68 -8.30 6.29 -8.55
N GLN A 69 -7.09 6.41 -7.97
CA GLN A 69 -6.39 7.71 -7.84
C GLN A 69 -5.99 8.28 -9.19
N LEU A 70 -5.49 7.45 -10.10
CA LEU A 70 -5.11 7.87 -11.45
C LEU A 70 -6.31 8.37 -12.26
N ARG A 71 -7.46 7.68 -12.17
CA ARG A 71 -8.71 8.11 -12.83
C ARG A 71 -9.26 9.41 -12.26
N ALA A 72 -9.12 9.62 -10.94
CA ALA A 72 -9.68 10.78 -10.27
C ALA A 72 -8.91 12.09 -10.58
N GLY A 73 -7.70 12.01 -11.14
CA GLY A 73 -6.87 13.19 -11.44
C GLY A 73 -6.61 14.09 -10.23
N ARG A 74 -6.76 13.56 -9.01
CA ARG A 74 -6.89 14.38 -7.81
C ARG A 74 -5.53 14.94 -7.37
N PRO A 75 -5.40 16.27 -7.23
CA PRO A 75 -4.41 16.85 -6.33
C PRO A 75 -4.88 16.51 -4.91
N VAL A 76 -4.02 15.85 -4.12
CA VAL A 76 -4.27 15.86 -2.68
C VAL A 76 -3.90 17.27 -2.21
N ARG A 77 -4.92 18.00 -1.78
CA ARG A 77 -4.78 19.27 -1.07
C ARG A 77 -4.51 18.99 0.39
#